data_AF-A0A969NDK9-F1
#
_entry.id   AF-A0A969NDK9-F1
#
_cell.length_a   1.000
_cell.length_b   1.000
_cell.length_c   1.000
_cell.angle_alpha   90.00
_cell.angle_beta   90.00
_cell.angle_gamma   90.00
#
_symmetry.space_group_name_H-M   'P 1'
#
loop_
_entity.id
_entity.type
_entity.pdbx_description
1 polymer ?
#
loop_
_entity_poly.entity_id
_entity_poly.type
_entity_poly.pdbx_seq_one_letter_code
_entity_poly.pdbx_strand_id
1 'polypeptide(L)'
;MGTPYHIDGQFGDYRQISYRRGAVGVNPRWAIQNNHYYEATNRFFGNMNVVFKPAEWVRLKYQVGMDAYTTNNEDYQEVGYGNLLAAGGYPTPADPVFDYLAPTGGSINNYGVTRKVFNSLFTAIFEHRFSEAFGGSLMLGNEVDDNQSEYYYATGTGFQYQDGITLIM
;
A
#
# COMPACT_ATOMS: atom_id res chain seq x y z
N MET A 1 26.62 -11.21 -18.75
CA MET A 1 25.90 -12.49 -18.57
C MET A 1 25.78 -12.74 -17.07
N GLY A 2 24.56 -12.75 -16.53
CA GLY A 2 24.33 -12.99 -15.10
C GLY A 2 23.89 -14.44 -14.83
N THR A 3 23.92 -14.88 -13.57
CA THR A 3 23.43 -16.21 -13.16
C THR A 3 21.97 -16.40 -13.59
N PRO A 4 21.61 -17.50 -14.28
CA PRO A 4 20.22 -17.79 -14.66
C PRO A 4 19.29 -17.80 -13.45
N TYR A 5 18.06 -17.30 -13.65
CA TYR A 5 17.02 -17.22 -12.61
C TYR A 5 15.70 -17.86 -13.03
N HIS A 6 15.62 -18.32 -14.28
CA HIS A 6 14.53 -19.11 -14.82
C HIS A 6 15.10 -20.15 -15.79
N ILE A 7 14.35 -21.22 -16.04
CA ILE A 7 14.71 -22.29 -16.97
C ILE A 7 14.38 -21.81 -18.40
N ASP A 8 15.15 -22.20 -19.41
CA ASP A 8 14.79 -21.96 -20.80
C ASP A 8 13.77 -23.00 -21.32
N GLY A 9 13.12 -22.72 -22.44
CA GLY A 9 12.16 -23.63 -23.08
C GLY A 9 10.70 -23.35 -22.68
N GLN A 10 9.84 -24.36 -22.80
CA GLN A 10 8.39 -24.20 -22.59
C GLN A 10 8.09 -23.60 -21.21
N PHE A 11 7.37 -22.47 -21.18
CA PHE A 11 7.05 -21.70 -19.97
C PHE A 11 8.28 -21.33 -19.15
N GLY A 12 9.42 -21.14 -19.82
CA GLY A 12 10.69 -20.86 -19.19
C GLY A 12 10.65 -19.68 -18.24
N ASP A 13 10.06 -18.57 -18.68
CA ASP A 13 9.93 -17.33 -17.90
C ASP A 13 9.15 -17.51 -16.59
N TYR A 14 8.29 -18.53 -16.49
CA TYR A 14 7.48 -18.85 -15.31
C TYR A 14 8.08 -19.95 -14.43
N ARG A 15 9.19 -20.55 -14.85
CA ARG A 15 9.85 -21.64 -14.12
C ARG A 15 11.15 -21.13 -13.52
N GLN A 16 11.06 -20.63 -12.30
CA GLN A 16 12.19 -20.06 -11.59
C GLN A 16 13.24 -21.10 -11.17
N ILE A 17 14.51 -20.67 -11.14
CA ILE A 17 15.65 -21.46 -10.64
C ILE A 17 16.10 -20.85 -9.32
N SER A 18 16.21 -21.63 -8.24
CA SER A 18 16.80 -21.11 -7.00
C SER A 18 18.34 -21.10 -7.06
N TYR A 19 18.97 -20.10 -6.45
CA TYR A 19 20.44 -20.06 -6.32
C TYR A 19 20.99 -21.08 -5.31
N ARG A 20 20.14 -21.71 -4.51
CA ARG A 20 20.52 -22.86 -3.70
C ARG A 20 19.62 -24.04 -4.02
N ARG A 21 20.21 -25.23 -4.13
CA ARG A 21 19.46 -26.47 -4.34
C ARG A 21 18.50 -26.70 -3.18
N GLY A 22 17.29 -27.17 -3.48
CA GLY A 22 16.32 -27.60 -2.46
C GLY A 22 15.26 -26.57 -2.07
N ALA A 23 14.71 -25.81 -3.03
CA ALA A 23 13.53 -24.96 -2.82
C ALA A 23 13.63 -23.97 -1.64
N VAL A 24 14.76 -23.29 -1.47
CA VAL A 24 15.02 -22.38 -0.33
C VAL A 24 14.34 -20.99 -0.42
N GLY A 25 13.26 -20.88 -1.17
CA GLY A 25 12.55 -19.62 -1.42
C GLY A 25 12.66 -19.12 -2.87
N VAL A 26 11.81 -18.13 -3.17
CA VAL A 26 11.66 -17.54 -4.50
C VAL A 26 12.95 -16.86 -4.93
N ASN A 27 13.35 -17.03 -6.20
CA ASN A 27 14.52 -16.34 -6.72
C ASN A 27 14.24 -14.83 -6.80
N PRO A 28 15.02 -13.96 -6.12
CA PRO A 28 14.76 -12.53 -6.11
C PRO A 28 14.82 -11.87 -7.51
N ARG A 29 15.68 -12.35 -8.42
CA ARG A 29 15.75 -11.82 -9.79
C ARG A 29 14.52 -12.22 -10.60
N TRP A 30 14.00 -13.43 -10.37
CA TRP A 30 12.74 -13.86 -10.97
C TRP A 30 11.56 -13.06 -10.42
N ALA A 31 11.49 -12.90 -9.09
CA ALA A 31 10.42 -12.16 -8.43
C ALA A 31 10.33 -10.71 -8.92
N ILE A 32 11.46 -10.01 -9.05
CA ILE A 32 11.47 -8.61 -9.53
C ILE A 32 10.93 -8.45 -10.96
N GLN A 33 11.05 -9.50 -11.79
CA GLN A 33 10.59 -9.44 -13.17
C GLN A 33 9.15 -9.89 -13.37
N ASN A 34 8.67 -10.79 -12.52
CA ASN A 34 7.38 -11.46 -12.70
C ASN A 34 6.33 -10.96 -11.70
N ASN A 35 6.73 -10.58 -10.50
CA ASN A 35 5.79 -10.01 -9.53
C ASN A 35 5.70 -8.50 -9.71
N HIS A 36 4.51 -7.98 -9.43
CA HIS A 36 4.24 -6.55 -9.43
C HIS A 36 3.62 -6.16 -8.09
N TYR A 37 4.13 -5.08 -7.51
CA TYR A 37 3.60 -4.51 -6.27
C TYR A 37 3.40 -3.03 -6.52
N TYR A 38 2.16 -2.57 -6.38
CA TYR A 38 1.78 -1.20 -6.67
C TYR A 38 1.03 -0.61 -5.49
N GLU A 39 1.38 0.63 -5.16
CA GLU A 39 0.69 1.44 -4.17
C GLU A 39 0.55 2.86 -4.74
N ALA A 40 -0.68 3.36 -4.76
CA ALA A 40 -0.96 4.73 -5.17
C ALA A 40 -1.92 5.42 -4.22
N THR A 41 -1.50 6.60 -3.75
CA THR A 41 -2.28 7.41 -2.83
C THR A 41 -2.69 8.72 -3.48
N ASN A 42 -3.99 8.98 -3.51
CA ASN A 42 -4.56 10.28 -3.85
C ASN A 42 -5.04 10.96 -2.57
N ARG A 43 -4.55 12.17 -2.28
CA ARG A 43 -4.87 12.88 -1.04
C ARG A 43 -5.22 14.34 -1.30
N PHE A 44 -6.28 14.80 -0.65
CA PHE A 44 -6.67 16.19 -0.55
C PHE A 44 -6.71 16.58 0.93
N PHE A 45 -6.08 17.69 1.28
CA PHE A 45 -6.12 18.20 2.64
C PHE A 45 -6.13 19.72 2.62
N GLY A 46 -6.77 20.30 3.63
CA GLY A 46 -6.88 21.75 3.76
C GLY A 46 -7.47 22.15 5.09
N ASN A 47 -7.28 23.42 5.41
CA ASN A 47 -7.92 24.04 6.54
C ASN A 47 -8.31 25.48 6.21
N MET A 48 -9.29 25.98 6.93
CA MET A 48 -9.67 27.38 6.91
C MET A 48 -9.97 27.84 8.32
N ASN A 49 -9.77 29.12 8.58
CA ASN A 49 -10.19 29.73 9.83
C ASN A 49 -10.75 31.12 9.60
N VAL A 50 -11.68 31.50 10.47
CA VAL A 50 -12.24 32.85 10.56
C VAL A 50 -12.00 33.35 11.98
N VAL A 51 -11.50 34.59 12.07
CA VAL A 51 -11.30 35.28 13.34
C VAL A 51 -12.21 36.50 13.37
N PHE A 52 -13.07 36.57 14.37
CA PHE A 52 -13.94 37.70 14.64
C PHE A 52 -13.55 38.35 15.98
N LYS A 53 -13.43 39.67 15.98
CA LYS A 53 -13.07 40.47 17.16
C LYS A 53 -14.20 41.46 17.49
N PRO A 54 -15.22 41.04 18.24
CA PRO A 54 -16.34 41.93 18.59
C PRO A 54 -15.94 43.06 19.54
N ALA A 55 -14.83 42.91 20.27
CA ALA A 55 -14.22 43.93 21.12
C ALA A 55 -12.70 43.71 21.19
N GLU A 56 -11.93 44.71 21.64
CA GLU A 56 -10.46 44.58 21.74
C GLU A 56 -10.01 43.45 22.69
N TRP A 57 -10.81 43.17 23.72
CA TRP A 57 -10.54 42.14 24.72
C TRP A 57 -11.12 40.76 24.38
N VAL A 58 -11.79 40.61 23.22
CA VAL A 58 -12.44 39.35 22.80
C VAL A 58 -11.97 38.93 21.42
N ARG A 59 -11.53 37.67 21.29
CA ARG A 59 -11.23 37.03 20.01
C ARG A 59 -11.97 35.71 19.90
N LEU A 60 -12.89 35.64 18.94
CA LEU A 60 -13.57 34.40 18.57
C LEU A 60 -12.89 33.84 17.31
N LYS A 61 -12.40 32.61 17.39
CA LYS A 61 -11.79 31.89 16.28
C LYS A 61 -12.61 30.64 16.00
N TYR A 62 -12.97 30.44 14.75
CA TYR A 62 -13.51 29.18 14.28
C TYR A 62 -12.56 28.62 13.21
N GLN A 63 -12.14 27.37 13.38
CA GLN A 63 -11.22 26.68 12.48
C GLN A 63 -11.84 25.35 12.09
N VAL A 64 -11.78 25.03 10.80
CA VAL A 64 -12.14 23.71 10.31
C VAL A 64 -11.02 23.15 9.43
N GLY A 65 -10.84 21.85 9.50
CA GLY A 65 -9.86 21.11 8.73
C GLY A 65 -10.49 19.86 8.13
N MET A 66 -10.03 19.50 6.94
CA MET A 66 -10.41 18.27 6.29
C MET A 66 -9.18 17.60 5.70
N ASP A 67 -9.11 16.29 5.82
CA ASP A 67 -8.13 15.43 5.18
C ASP A 67 -8.84 14.21 4.61
N ALA A 68 -8.74 14.00 3.32
CA ALA A 68 -9.32 12.84 2.64
C ALA A 68 -8.26 12.19 1.76
N TYR A 69 -8.09 10.89 1.91
CA TYR A 69 -7.21 10.13 1.05
C TYR A 69 -7.79 8.78 0.67
N THR A 70 -7.41 8.31 -0.50
CA THR A 70 -7.61 6.95 -0.95
C THR A 70 -6.26 6.37 -1.34
N THR A 71 -5.93 5.21 -0.78
CA THR A 71 -4.76 4.42 -1.13
C THR A 71 -5.25 3.13 -1.77
N ASN A 72 -4.83 2.86 -3.00
CA ASN A 72 -5.10 1.62 -3.72
C ASN A 72 -3.80 0.84 -3.89
N ASN A 73 -3.85 -0.43 -3.54
CA ASN A 73 -2.74 -1.36 -3.57
C ASN A 73 -3.07 -2.55 -4.45
N GLU A 74 -2.06 -3.03 -5.17
CA GLU A 74 -2.12 -4.27 -5.95
C GLU A 74 -0.87 -5.10 -5.63
N ASP A 75 -1.08 -6.30 -5.10
CA ASP A 75 -0.05 -7.32 -4.97
C ASP A 75 -0.31 -8.38 -6.03
N TYR A 76 0.55 -8.42 -7.06
CA TYR A 76 0.50 -9.40 -8.12
C TYR A 76 1.68 -10.36 -8.01
N GLN A 77 1.35 -11.65 -7.92
CA GLN A 77 2.30 -12.75 -7.97
C GLN A 77 1.99 -13.59 -9.19
N GLU A 78 2.97 -13.76 -10.06
CA GLU A 78 2.83 -14.51 -11.30
C GLU A 78 2.70 -16.02 -11.08
N VAL A 79 2.19 -16.72 -12.08
CA VAL A 79 2.24 -18.19 -12.12
C VAL A 79 3.68 -18.68 -11.94
N GLY A 80 3.86 -19.73 -11.14
CA GLY A 80 5.19 -20.25 -10.83
C GLY A 80 5.88 -19.60 -9.61
N TYR A 81 5.30 -18.57 -8.99
CA TYR A 81 5.82 -17.95 -7.77
C TYR A 81 6.10 -18.97 -6.64
N GLY A 82 5.22 -19.96 -6.47
CA GLY A 82 5.39 -21.04 -5.48
C GLY A 82 6.09 -22.30 -6.02
N ASN A 83 6.37 -22.37 -7.32
CA ASN A 83 6.90 -23.56 -7.97
C ASN A 83 8.43 -23.55 -7.89
N LEU A 84 8.98 -24.25 -6.91
CA LEU A 84 10.42 -24.42 -6.73
C LEU A 84 10.82 -25.88 -6.96
N LEU A 85 11.87 -26.09 -7.74
CA LEU A 85 12.45 -27.43 -7.90
C LEU A 85 12.98 -27.95 -6.57
N ALA A 86 12.68 -29.22 -6.27
CA ALA A 86 13.31 -29.97 -5.19
C ALA A 86 14.80 -30.20 -5.51
N ALA A 87 15.61 -30.55 -4.49
CA ALA A 87 17.06 -30.69 -4.67
C ALA A 87 17.44 -31.69 -5.79
N GLY A 88 16.65 -32.77 -5.95
CA GLY A 88 16.85 -33.79 -6.98
C GLY A 88 16.62 -33.30 -8.42
N GLY A 89 15.79 -32.28 -8.63
CA GLY A 89 15.45 -31.79 -9.98
C GLY A 89 16.40 -30.72 -10.53
N TYR A 90 17.52 -30.48 -9.85
CA TYR A 90 18.60 -29.62 -10.36
C TYR A 90 19.63 -30.45 -11.13
N PRO A 91 20.18 -29.92 -12.24
CA PRO A 91 21.21 -30.57 -13.03
C PRO A 91 22.39 -31.07 -12.20
N THR A 92 22.92 -32.21 -12.61
CA THR A 92 24.14 -32.83 -12.10
C THR A 92 25.08 -33.15 -13.28
N PRO A 93 26.36 -33.49 -13.03
CA PRO A 93 27.24 -33.93 -14.11
C PRO A 93 26.73 -35.17 -14.88
N ALA A 94 25.89 -36.00 -14.27
CA ALA A 94 25.31 -37.19 -14.90
C ALA A 94 23.95 -36.91 -15.58
N ASP A 95 23.29 -35.80 -15.24
CA ASP A 95 22.01 -35.38 -15.79
C ASP A 95 21.98 -33.85 -15.93
N PRO A 96 22.33 -33.29 -17.10
CA PRO A 96 22.53 -31.86 -17.27
C PRO A 96 21.22 -31.07 -17.44
N VAL A 97 20.05 -31.70 -17.31
CA VAL A 97 18.75 -31.08 -17.58
C VAL A 97 18.00 -30.79 -16.27
N PHE A 98 17.26 -29.68 -16.21
CA PHE A 98 16.36 -29.41 -15.10
C PHE A 98 15.09 -30.23 -15.24
N ASP A 99 14.56 -30.75 -14.13
CA ASP A 99 13.25 -31.39 -14.14
C ASP A 99 12.16 -30.42 -14.61
N TYR A 100 11.19 -30.94 -15.35
CA TYR A 100 10.02 -30.16 -15.70
C TYR A 100 9.05 -30.08 -14.52
N LEU A 101 8.83 -28.85 -14.04
CA LEU A 101 7.76 -28.52 -13.10
C LEU A 101 6.82 -27.54 -13.80
N ALA A 102 5.57 -27.94 -14.01
CA ALA A 102 4.56 -27.05 -14.59
C ALA A 102 4.34 -25.84 -13.66
N PRO A 103 4.40 -24.60 -14.17
CA PRO A 103 4.09 -23.43 -13.36
C PRO A 103 2.60 -23.44 -13.01
N THR A 104 2.29 -23.18 -11.74
CA THR A 104 0.92 -23.19 -11.22
C THR A 104 0.71 -22.02 -10.27
N GLY A 105 -0.54 -21.75 -9.92
CA GLY A 105 -0.89 -20.74 -8.93
C GLY A 105 -1.12 -19.39 -9.57
N GLY A 106 -0.31 -18.41 -9.18
CA GLY A 106 -0.59 -17.00 -9.45
C GLY A 106 -1.68 -16.45 -8.52
N SER A 107 -1.50 -15.20 -8.11
CA SER A 107 -2.51 -14.48 -7.33
C SER A 107 -2.43 -12.98 -7.58
N ILE A 108 -3.57 -12.32 -7.46
CA ILE A 108 -3.67 -10.86 -7.42
C ILE A 108 -4.50 -10.47 -6.22
N ASN A 109 -3.99 -9.56 -5.39
CA ASN A 109 -4.72 -8.97 -4.28
C ASN A 109 -4.86 -7.48 -4.55
N ASN A 110 -6.09 -7.04 -4.76
CA ASN A 110 -6.43 -5.63 -4.88
C ASN A 110 -7.08 -5.19 -3.58
N TYR A 111 -6.43 -4.26 -2.89
CA TYR A 111 -6.90 -3.80 -1.60
C TYR A 111 -6.63 -2.32 -1.43
N GLY A 112 -7.38 -1.70 -0.54
CA GLY A 112 -7.22 -0.27 -0.37
C GLY A 112 -8.02 0.26 0.80
N VAL A 113 -7.75 1.52 1.09
CA VAL A 113 -8.41 2.26 2.15
C VAL A 113 -8.79 3.64 1.64
N THR A 114 -10.03 4.03 1.90
CA THR A 114 -10.46 5.43 1.81
C THR A 114 -10.69 5.94 3.21
N ARG A 115 -10.07 7.07 3.55
CA ARG A 115 -10.24 7.72 4.86
C ARG A 115 -10.60 9.18 4.70
N LYS A 116 -11.49 9.64 5.57
CA LYS A 116 -11.93 11.04 5.66
C LYS A 116 -11.85 11.45 7.12
N VAL A 117 -11.11 12.51 7.39
CA VAL A 117 -10.95 13.12 8.71
C VAL A 117 -11.43 14.56 8.61
N PHE A 118 -12.33 14.95 9.51
CA PHE A 118 -12.84 16.30 9.63
C PHE A 118 -12.67 16.77 11.07
N ASN A 119 -12.13 17.97 11.25
CA ASN A 119 -12.06 18.63 12.54
C ASN A 119 -12.71 20.01 12.48
N SER A 120 -13.35 20.40 13.58
CA SER A 120 -13.96 21.70 13.78
C SER A 120 -13.68 22.17 15.19
N LEU A 121 -12.95 23.28 15.31
CA LEU A 121 -12.54 23.88 16.57
C LEU A 121 -13.10 25.31 16.68
N PHE A 122 -13.94 25.53 17.69
CA PHE A 122 -14.29 26.86 18.14
C PHE A 122 -13.43 27.25 19.35
N THR A 123 -12.92 28.48 19.36
CA THR A 123 -12.12 29.01 20.47
C THR A 123 -12.53 30.45 20.75
N ALA A 124 -12.89 30.72 22.00
CA ALA A 124 -13.12 32.05 22.54
C ALA A 124 -11.96 32.43 23.47
N ILE A 125 -11.29 33.53 23.15
CA ILE A 125 -10.17 34.06 23.92
C ILE A 125 -10.58 35.42 24.47
N PHE A 126 -10.40 35.60 25.77
CA PHE A 126 -10.65 36.83 26.50
C PHE A 126 -9.32 37.32 27.08
N GLU A 127 -8.87 38.50 26.66
CA GLU A 127 -7.61 39.11 27.10
C GLU A 127 -7.94 40.45 27.77
N HIS A 128 -7.64 40.60 29.06
CA HIS A 128 -7.90 41.84 29.78
C HIS A 128 -6.68 42.30 30.55
N ARG A 129 -6.39 43.60 30.49
CA ARG A 129 -5.34 44.24 31.27
C ARG A 129 -5.98 45.07 32.37
N PHE A 130 -5.81 44.63 33.61
CA PHE A 130 -6.42 45.26 34.79
C PHE A 130 -5.59 46.47 35.27
N SER A 131 -4.26 46.45 35.08
CA SER A 131 -3.35 47.57 35.34
C SER A 131 -2.12 47.50 34.43
N GLU A 132 -1.24 48.50 34.50
CA GLU A 132 0.02 48.49 33.75
C GLU A 132 0.88 47.25 34.06
N ALA A 133 0.82 46.75 35.30
CA ALA A 133 1.60 45.59 35.75
C ALA A 133 0.84 44.26 35.73
N PHE A 134 -0.50 44.27 35.62
CA PHE A 134 -1.32 43.07 35.78
C PHE A 134 -2.34 42.89 34.65
N GLY A 135 -2.30 41.72 34.02
CA GLY A 135 -3.25 41.29 32.99
C GLY A 135 -3.56 39.80 33.11
N GLY A 136 -4.63 39.37 32.46
CA GLY A 136 -5.05 37.98 32.43
C GLY A 136 -5.64 37.58 31.08
N SER A 137 -5.58 36.29 30.79
CA SER A 137 -6.19 35.68 29.61
C SER A 137 -6.99 34.45 30.00
N LEU A 138 -8.19 34.31 29.45
CA LEU A 138 -9.01 33.11 29.56
C LEU A 138 -9.30 32.58 28.16
N MET A 139 -9.07 31.28 27.94
CA MET A 139 -9.40 30.61 26.69
C MET A 139 -10.38 29.48 26.95
N LEU A 140 -11.49 29.47 26.20
CA LEU A 140 -12.48 28.41 26.19
C LEU A 140 -12.55 27.85 24.77
N GLY A 141 -12.68 26.53 24.63
CA GLY A 141 -12.75 25.89 23.33
C GLY A 141 -13.68 24.69 23.31
N ASN A 142 -14.20 24.38 22.13
CA ASN A 142 -14.94 23.17 21.83
C ASN A 142 -14.45 22.60 20.49
N GLU A 143 -14.18 21.30 20.48
CA GLU A 143 -13.73 20.57 19.30
C GLU A 143 -14.70 19.45 18.96
N VAL A 144 -14.92 19.26 17.66
CA VAL A 144 -15.60 18.11 17.08
C VAL A 144 -14.63 17.49 16.08
N ASP A 145 -14.38 16.19 16.22
CA ASP A 145 -13.57 15.37 15.32
C ASP A 145 -14.43 14.23 14.78
N ASP A 146 -14.39 14.04 13.46
CA ASP A 146 -15.01 12.91 12.78
C ASP A 146 -13.96 12.21 11.91
N ASN A 147 -13.92 10.89 12.00
CA ASN A 147 -12.93 10.07 11.32
C ASN A 147 -13.58 8.80 10.79
N GLN A 148 -13.72 8.74 9.48
CA GLN A 148 -14.36 7.64 8.77
C GLN A 148 -13.33 6.90 7.92
N SER A 149 -13.41 5.59 7.93
CA SER A 149 -12.52 4.72 7.16
C SER A 149 -13.32 3.61 6.50
N GLU A 150 -13.06 3.39 5.22
CA GLU A 150 -13.62 2.32 4.43
C GLU A 150 -12.48 1.50 3.83
N TYR A 151 -12.60 0.18 3.89
CA TYR A 151 -11.60 -0.76 3.39
C TYR A 151 -12.26 -1.65 2.34
N TYR A 152 -11.53 -1.93 1.28
CA TYR A 152 -11.92 -2.99 0.34
C TYR A 152 -10.75 -3.96 0.16
N TYR A 153 -11.10 -5.19 -0.16
CA TYR A 153 -10.14 -6.25 -0.43
C TYR A 153 -10.77 -7.24 -1.41
N ALA A 154 -10.04 -7.56 -2.47
CA ALA A 154 -10.42 -8.53 -3.47
C ALA A 154 -9.21 -9.39 -3.83
N THR A 155 -9.40 -10.71 -3.88
CA THR A 155 -8.37 -11.68 -4.26
C THR A 155 -8.81 -12.46 -5.48
N GLY A 156 -7.95 -12.53 -6.48
CA GLY A 156 -8.00 -13.50 -7.57
C GLY A 156 -6.89 -14.53 -7.43
N THR A 157 -7.21 -15.81 -7.61
CA THR A 157 -6.23 -16.91 -7.59
C THR A 157 -6.52 -17.91 -8.71
N GLY A 158 -5.57 -18.82 -8.93
CA GLY A 158 -5.76 -19.92 -9.88
C GLY A 158 -5.62 -19.49 -11.33
N PHE A 159 -4.77 -18.49 -11.59
CA PHE A 159 -4.36 -18.15 -12.95
C PHE A 159 -3.73 -19.39 -13.58
N GLN A 160 -4.41 -19.98 -14.56
CA GLN A 160 -3.87 -21.08 -15.33
C GLN A 160 -3.26 -20.54 -16.60
N TYR A 161 -2.02 -20.93 -16.86
CA TYR A 161 -1.44 -20.72 -18.16
C TYR A 161 -2.15 -21.66 -19.15
N GLN A 162 -2.95 -21.09 -20.05
CA GLN A 162 -3.48 -21.79 -21.22
C GLN A 162 -2.90 -21.11 -22.45
N ASP A 163 -2.23 -21.88 -23.30
CA ASP A 163 -1.52 -21.40 -24.49
C ASP A 163 -2.29 -20.29 -25.24
N GLY A 164 -1.89 -19.04 -25.01
CA GLY A 164 -2.19 -17.91 -25.88
C GLY A 164 -3.59 -17.27 -25.85
N ILE A 165 -4.42 -17.40 -24.81
CA ILE A 165 -5.69 -16.64 -24.75
C ILE A 165 -5.98 -16.01 -23.38
N THR A 166 -6.01 -14.68 -23.40
CA THR A 166 -6.84 -13.69 -22.69
C THR A 166 -7.58 -14.11 -21.40
N LEU A 167 -7.34 -13.32 -20.35
CA LEU A 167 -8.19 -13.14 -19.16
C LEU A 167 -9.68 -13.31 -19.46
N ILE A 168 -10.32 -14.29 -18.81
CA ILE A 168 -11.77 -14.26 -18.64
C ILE A 168 -12.02 -13.61 -17.28
N MET A 169 -12.48 -12.36 -17.33
CA MET A 169 -13.19 -11.68 -16.22
C MET A 169 -14.55 -12.32 -15.99
#